data_AF-A0A1Q5N7S6-F1
#
_entry.id   AF-A0A1Q5N7S6-F1
#
_cell.length_a   1.000
_cell.length_b   1.000
_cell.length_c   1.000
_cell.angle_alpha   90.00
_cell.angle_beta   90.00
_cell.angle_gamma   90.00
#
_symmetry.space_group_name_H-M   'P 1'
#
loop_
_entity.id
_entity.type
_entity.pdbx_description
1 polymer ?
#
loop_
_entity_poly.entity_id
_entity_poly.type
_entity_poly.pdbx_seq_one_letter_code
_entity_poly.pdbx_strand_id
1 'polypeptide(L)'
;MRAAARPCLAALWRRVEELSERRGQDPAVVLDARRLSHLCGVEPRRVPLLVAGTAAEEPLEQRVHRRFLRLRATRRDKHGREWPLSAIAEDFDAPGASLGPLNAGTGLPRLGHAAGVQRFFGVYAGFLLADHKSAVERALVLSAGTATGGRDDLEHLSYLTGISAPAIRLTLDGSPPRVPLKEQVRQRFEHLRRTRPREDGQAHSLAAIAGSFDASGQSLTRLARGEGLPNLAAAAGIQRFYGVEGGFLLAEDTEALAGALTGIAHELESAEAEHENPMLAVMRAHDVRSIVTRAGRLSPRGWKSLADHLDDLLAREGHLGRPAEGDGEGQAP
;
A
#
# COMPACT_ATOMS: atom_id res chain seq x y z
N MET A 1 -2.39 32.57 6.39
CA MET A 1 -1.90 31.17 6.34
C MET A 1 -0.39 31.19 6.14
N ARG A 2 0.41 30.80 7.15
CA ARG A 2 1.87 30.64 6.98
C ARG A 2 2.09 29.51 5.99
N ALA A 3 2.77 29.77 4.87
CA ALA A 3 3.25 28.72 3.98
C ALA A 3 4.04 27.73 4.83
N ALA A 4 3.60 26.48 4.89
CA ALA A 4 4.34 25.43 5.59
C ALA A 4 5.79 25.47 5.09
N ALA A 5 6.75 25.57 6.02
CA ALA A 5 8.16 25.63 5.68
C ALA A 5 8.52 24.35 4.91
N ARG A 6 8.73 24.49 3.59
CA ARG A 6 9.09 23.36 2.72
C ARG A 6 10.36 22.72 3.28
N PRO A 7 10.38 21.40 3.51
CA PRO A 7 11.55 20.75 4.08
C PRO A 7 12.81 21.00 3.22
N CYS A 8 13.94 21.09 3.90
CA CYS A 8 15.25 21.25 3.25
C CYS A 8 15.67 19.90 2.68
N LEU A 9 15.93 19.83 1.36
CA LEU A 9 16.36 18.57 0.71
C LEU A 9 17.63 18.00 1.33
N ALA A 10 18.57 18.85 1.77
CA ALA A 10 19.78 18.42 2.46
C ALA A 10 19.50 17.84 3.86
N ALA A 11 18.42 18.26 4.53
CA ALA A 11 17.99 17.65 5.80
C ALA A 11 17.33 16.29 5.55
N LEU A 12 16.48 16.20 4.53
CA LEU A 12 15.87 14.93 4.12
C LEU A 12 16.91 13.91 3.65
N TRP A 13 17.89 14.35 2.87
CA TRP A 13 19.01 13.52 2.43
C TRP A 13 19.76 12.90 3.62
N ARG A 14 20.23 13.73 4.56
CA ARG A 14 20.88 13.26 5.80
C ARG A 14 20.00 12.32 6.59
N ARG A 15 18.70 12.60 6.68
CA ARG A 15 17.76 11.73 7.37
C ARG A 15 17.68 10.34 6.72
N VAL A 16 17.72 10.26 5.39
CA VAL A 16 17.75 8.99 4.65
C VAL A 16 19.09 8.27 4.86
N GLU A 17 20.22 9.00 4.90
CA GLU A 17 21.54 8.43 5.23
C GLU A 17 21.51 7.77 6.62
N GLU A 18 21.14 8.52 7.65
CA GLU A 18 21.03 8.03 9.03
C GLU A 18 20.06 6.85 9.18
N LEU A 19 18.97 6.84 8.41
CA LEU A 19 18.03 5.72 8.40
C LEU A 19 18.63 4.50 7.72
N SER A 20 19.36 4.69 6.63
CA SER A 20 20.02 3.60 5.88
C SER A 20 21.09 2.95 6.74
N GLU A 21 21.94 3.74 7.40
CA GLU A 21 22.98 3.27 8.31
C GLU A 21 22.41 2.50 9.49
N ARG A 22 21.40 3.05 10.18
CA ARG A 22 20.71 2.36 11.29
C ARG A 22 20.07 1.03 10.88
N ARG A 23 19.78 0.87 9.59
CA ARG A 23 19.15 -0.32 9.02
C ARG A 23 20.16 -1.24 8.30
N GLY A 24 21.47 -0.98 8.44
CA GLY A 24 22.53 -1.80 7.84
C GLY A 24 22.56 -1.75 6.31
N GLN A 25 21.97 -0.72 5.69
CA GLN A 25 21.99 -0.49 4.25
C GLN A 25 23.09 0.48 3.89
N ASP A 26 23.74 0.27 2.74
CA ASP A 26 24.70 1.23 2.20
C ASP A 26 23.96 2.49 1.70
N PRO A 27 24.17 3.66 2.33
CA PRO A 27 23.55 4.91 1.89
C PRO A 27 23.88 5.26 0.44
N ALA A 28 25.05 4.87 -0.07
CA ALA A 28 25.46 5.14 -1.44
C ALA A 28 24.57 4.42 -2.47
N VAL A 29 24.04 3.25 -2.11
CA VAL A 29 23.08 2.51 -2.94
C VAL A 29 21.68 3.11 -2.81
N VAL A 30 21.27 3.48 -1.59
CA VAL A 30 19.94 4.02 -1.34
C VAL A 30 19.74 5.38 -2.01
N LEU A 31 20.78 6.21 -1.96
CA LEU A 31 20.80 7.59 -2.45
C LEU A 31 21.48 7.73 -3.82
N ASP A 32 21.70 6.61 -4.53
CA ASP A 32 22.26 6.64 -5.87
C ASP A 32 21.44 7.57 -6.79
N ALA A 33 22.15 8.46 -7.49
CA ALA A 33 21.52 9.47 -8.32
C ALA A 33 20.73 8.86 -9.49
N ARG A 34 21.09 7.66 -9.98
CA ARG A 34 20.33 6.97 -11.03
C ARG A 34 19.05 6.38 -10.47
N ARG A 35 19.09 5.81 -9.25
CA ARG A 35 17.89 5.34 -8.53
C ARG A 35 16.93 6.49 -8.25
N LEU A 36 17.40 7.59 -7.66
CA LEU A 36 16.57 8.76 -7.39
C LEU A 36 15.99 9.35 -8.68
N SER A 37 16.81 9.46 -9.73
CA SER A 37 16.37 9.88 -11.05
C SER A 37 15.28 8.99 -11.64
N HIS A 38 15.38 7.68 -11.41
CA HIS A 38 14.39 6.71 -11.85
C HIS A 38 13.04 6.90 -11.14
N LEU A 39 13.06 7.23 -9.84
CA LEU A 39 11.86 7.45 -9.02
C LEU A 39 11.14 8.77 -9.32
N CYS A 40 11.87 9.84 -9.68
CA CYS A 40 11.30 11.18 -9.85
C CYS A 40 11.42 11.79 -11.25
N GLY A 41 12.11 11.13 -12.18
CA GLY A 41 12.31 11.60 -13.54
C GLY A 41 13.29 12.77 -13.69
N VAL A 42 13.90 13.25 -12.61
CA VAL A 42 14.95 14.29 -12.64
C VAL A 42 16.25 13.69 -13.17
N GLU A 43 17.00 14.41 -13.99
CA GLU A 43 18.28 13.92 -14.52
C GLU A 43 19.29 13.63 -13.37
N PRO A 44 20.03 12.50 -13.39
CA PRO A 44 20.90 12.10 -12.28
C PRO A 44 21.91 13.18 -11.88
N ARG A 45 22.50 13.86 -12.86
CA ARG A 45 23.49 14.93 -12.65
C ARG A 45 22.91 16.16 -11.93
N ARG A 46 21.59 16.36 -11.99
CA ARG A 46 20.90 17.49 -11.36
C ARG A 46 20.51 17.21 -9.92
N VAL A 47 20.38 15.93 -9.52
CA VAL A 47 19.94 15.55 -8.17
C VAL A 47 20.87 16.13 -7.08
N PRO A 48 22.22 16.01 -7.16
CA PRO A 48 23.11 16.61 -6.17
C PRO A 48 23.01 18.15 -6.11
N LEU A 49 22.84 18.81 -7.27
CA LEU A 49 22.70 20.26 -7.35
C LEU A 49 21.40 20.76 -6.72
N LEU A 50 20.31 19.99 -6.88
CA LEU A 50 19.02 20.28 -6.24
C LEU A 50 19.08 20.10 -4.73
N VAL A 51 19.75 19.04 -4.27
CA VAL A 51 19.97 18.80 -2.83
C VAL A 51 20.82 19.90 -2.21
N ALA A 52 21.85 20.35 -2.91
CA ALA A 52 22.69 21.49 -2.51
C ALA A 52 21.98 22.85 -2.62
N GLY A 53 20.78 22.91 -3.22
CA GLY A 53 20.04 24.15 -3.43
C GLY A 53 20.66 25.09 -4.49
N THR A 54 21.55 24.57 -5.35
CA THR A 54 22.28 25.35 -6.37
C THR A 54 21.70 25.19 -7.77
N ALA A 55 20.77 24.26 -7.98
CA ALA A 55 20.12 24.06 -9.27
C ALA A 55 19.04 25.12 -9.55
N ALA A 56 19.09 25.73 -10.73
CA ALA A 56 18.02 26.56 -11.24
C ALA A 56 16.80 25.70 -11.65
N GLU A 57 15.61 26.25 -11.46
CA GLU A 57 14.36 25.62 -11.91
C GLU A 57 14.24 25.76 -13.44
N GLU A 58 13.86 24.68 -14.10
CA GLU A 58 13.65 24.68 -15.55
C GLU A 58 12.20 25.05 -15.89
N PRO A 59 11.94 25.64 -17.07
CA PRO A 59 10.57 25.87 -17.56
C PRO A 59 9.75 24.58 -17.53
N LEU A 60 8.46 24.69 -17.20
CA LEU A 60 7.57 23.55 -17.02
C LEU A 60 7.57 22.62 -18.24
N GLU A 61 7.50 23.18 -19.44
CA GLU A 61 7.49 22.47 -20.72
C GLU A 61 8.72 21.57 -20.87
N GLN A 62 9.91 22.10 -20.54
CA GLN A 62 11.16 21.36 -20.61
C GLN A 62 11.22 20.25 -19.56
N ARG A 63 10.73 20.50 -18.33
CA ARG A 63 10.67 19.48 -17.28
C ARG A 63 9.76 18.32 -17.68
N VAL A 64 8.54 18.63 -18.11
CA VAL A 64 7.52 17.65 -18.51
C VAL A 64 8.05 16.83 -19.69
N HIS A 65 8.60 17.50 -20.72
CA HIS A 65 9.20 16.84 -21.89
C HIS A 65 10.34 15.89 -21.49
N ARG A 66 11.32 16.37 -20.70
CA ARG A 66 12.45 15.54 -20.27
C ARG A 66 12.01 14.35 -19.42
N ARG A 67 11.06 14.54 -18.52
CA ARG A 67 10.49 13.44 -17.72
C ARG A 67 9.78 12.42 -18.60
N PHE A 68 9.03 12.87 -19.61
CA PHE A 68 8.39 11.96 -20.56
C PHE A 68 9.41 11.15 -21.37
N LEU A 69 10.47 11.78 -21.89
CA LEU A 69 11.55 11.07 -22.57
C LEU A 69 12.27 10.10 -21.63
N ARG A 70 12.50 10.50 -20.37
CA ARG A 70 13.11 9.65 -19.35
C ARG A 70 12.27 8.40 -19.08
N LEU A 71 10.95 8.54 -18.97
CA LEU A 71 10.03 7.40 -18.82
C LEU A 71 10.15 6.44 -20.00
N ARG A 72 10.06 6.96 -21.24
CA ARG A 72 10.23 6.15 -22.45
C ARG A 72 11.61 5.49 -22.52
N ALA A 73 12.64 6.16 -22.02
CA ALA A 73 14.01 5.67 -22.04
C ALA A 73 14.35 4.65 -20.95
N THR A 74 13.65 4.65 -19.83
CA THR A 74 13.95 3.81 -18.65
C THR A 74 12.92 2.72 -18.42
N ARG A 75 11.69 2.87 -18.96
CA ARG A 75 10.58 1.93 -18.83
C ARG A 75 10.26 1.36 -20.20
N ARG A 76 11.06 0.38 -20.60
CA ARG A 76 11.01 -0.25 -21.92
C ARG A 76 9.89 -1.30 -21.99
N ASP A 77 9.56 -1.73 -23.20
CA ASP A 77 8.67 -2.87 -23.42
C ASP A 77 9.35 -4.18 -22.99
N LYS A 78 8.61 -5.30 -23.05
CA LYS A 78 9.13 -6.64 -22.72
C LYS A 78 10.32 -7.10 -23.58
N HIS A 79 10.61 -6.40 -24.67
CA HIS A 79 11.74 -6.65 -25.58
C HIS A 79 12.86 -5.61 -25.43
N GLY A 80 12.78 -4.72 -24.44
CA GLY A 80 13.77 -3.68 -24.21
C GLY A 80 13.66 -2.47 -25.14
N ARG A 81 12.59 -2.36 -25.94
CA ARG A 81 12.37 -1.26 -26.89
C ARG A 81 11.58 -0.12 -26.26
N GLU A 82 11.63 1.07 -26.86
CA GLU A 82 10.74 2.16 -26.44
C GLU A 82 9.30 1.85 -26.79
N TRP A 83 8.40 2.29 -25.91
CA TRP A 83 6.99 2.32 -26.23
C TRP A 83 6.72 3.34 -27.35
N PRO A 84 6.02 2.93 -28.42
CA PRO A 84 5.54 3.86 -29.44
C PRO A 84 4.47 4.77 -28.84
N LEU A 85 4.40 6.01 -29.31
CA LEU A 85 3.45 7.01 -28.78
C LEU A 85 1.99 6.56 -28.93
N SER A 86 1.66 5.82 -29.99
CA SER A 86 0.33 5.24 -30.19
C SER A 86 -0.05 4.27 -29.08
N ALA A 87 0.82 3.31 -28.74
CA ALA A 87 0.55 2.35 -27.67
C ALA A 87 0.40 3.01 -26.29
N ILE A 88 1.15 4.09 -26.03
CA ILE A 88 1.00 4.86 -24.79
C ILE A 88 -0.37 5.54 -24.77
N ALA A 89 -0.77 6.19 -25.87
CA ALA A 89 -2.02 6.94 -25.95
C ALA A 89 -3.27 6.05 -25.95
N GLU A 90 -3.19 4.88 -26.59
CA GLU A 90 -4.26 3.87 -26.62
C GLU A 90 -4.66 3.39 -25.20
N ASP A 91 -3.70 3.32 -24.27
CA ASP A 91 -3.94 2.91 -22.87
C ASP A 91 -4.88 3.84 -22.09
N PHE A 92 -5.07 5.07 -22.56
CA PHE A 92 -6.01 6.03 -21.96
C PHE A 92 -6.95 6.65 -22.99
N ASP A 93 -7.31 5.86 -24.02
CA ASP A 93 -8.31 6.19 -25.04
C ASP A 93 -8.04 7.51 -25.78
N ALA A 94 -6.76 7.82 -26.01
CA ALA A 94 -6.35 9.02 -26.73
C ALA A 94 -5.77 8.68 -28.11
N PRO A 95 -5.93 9.57 -29.12
CA PRO A 95 -5.28 9.39 -30.41
C PRO A 95 -3.76 9.36 -30.27
N GLY A 96 -3.05 8.48 -30.99
CA GLY A 96 -1.59 8.37 -30.92
C GLY A 96 -0.82 9.68 -31.20
N ALA A 97 -1.39 10.56 -32.04
CA ALA A 97 -0.82 11.89 -32.33
C ALA A 97 -0.89 12.86 -31.13
N SER A 98 -1.72 12.59 -30.12
CA SER A 98 -1.93 13.47 -28.96
C SER A 98 -0.68 13.68 -28.10
N LEU A 99 0.28 12.75 -28.16
CA LEU A 99 1.56 12.83 -27.45
C LEU A 99 2.68 13.44 -28.31
N GLY A 100 2.42 13.76 -29.58
CA GLY A 100 3.40 14.33 -30.51
C GLY A 100 4.05 15.62 -29.99
N PRO A 101 3.27 16.65 -29.59
CA PRO A 101 3.83 17.90 -29.05
C PRO A 101 4.64 17.70 -27.76
N LEU A 102 4.19 16.81 -26.87
CA LEU A 102 4.94 16.45 -25.66
C LEU A 102 6.27 15.76 -26.02
N ASN A 103 6.24 14.82 -26.97
CA ASN A 103 7.43 14.12 -27.42
C ASN A 103 8.43 15.03 -28.13
N ALA A 104 7.95 16.05 -28.84
CA ALA A 104 8.78 17.05 -29.51
C ALA A 104 9.25 18.19 -28.58
N GLY A 105 8.70 18.28 -27.36
CA GLY A 105 8.98 19.36 -26.43
C GLY A 105 8.35 20.70 -26.83
N THR A 106 7.35 20.67 -27.72
CA THR A 106 6.68 21.86 -28.26
C THR A 106 5.34 22.15 -27.60
N GLY A 107 4.85 21.27 -26.71
CA GLY A 107 3.59 21.49 -26.01
C GLY A 107 3.43 20.63 -24.75
N LEU A 108 2.58 21.10 -23.85
CA LEU A 108 2.19 20.37 -22.65
C LEU A 108 1.03 19.41 -22.93
N PRO A 109 0.99 18.24 -22.27
CA PRO A 109 -0.16 17.37 -22.30
C PRO A 109 -1.33 18.03 -21.55
N ARG A 110 -2.55 17.74 -22.00
CA ARG A 110 -3.74 17.97 -21.18
C ARG A 110 -3.63 17.19 -19.87
N LEU A 111 -4.23 17.67 -18.79
CA LEU A 111 -4.15 17.01 -17.47
C LEU A 111 -4.57 15.53 -17.52
N GLY A 112 -5.63 15.20 -18.25
CA GLY A 112 -6.07 13.81 -18.45
C GLY A 112 -5.02 12.95 -19.16
N HIS A 113 -4.35 13.48 -20.17
CA HIS A 113 -3.26 12.77 -20.88
C HIS A 113 -2.03 12.62 -19.99
N ALA A 114 -1.69 13.64 -19.18
CA ALA A 114 -0.61 13.55 -18.22
C ALA A 114 -0.87 12.44 -17.18
N ALA A 115 -2.10 12.36 -16.67
CA ALA A 115 -2.52 11.28 -15.78
C ALA A 115 -2.46 9.91 -16.47
N GLY A 116 -2.93 9.83 -17.73
CA GLY A 116 -2.84 8.62 -18.55
C GLY A 116 -1.41 8.12 -18.73
N VAL A 117 -0.49 9.00 -19.15
CA VAL A 117 0.95 8.68 -19.27
C VAL A 117 1.54 8.21 -17.94
N GLN A 118 1.19 8.87 -16.82
CA GLN A 118 1.68 8.49 -15.50
C GLN A 118 1.20 7.09 -15.09
N ARG A 119 -0.08 6.78 -15.31
CA ARG A 119 -0.63 5.43 -15.09
C ARG A 119 0.04 4.40 -16.00
N PHE A 120 0.13 4.68 -17.30
CA PHE A 120 0.79 3.81 -18.27
C PHE A 120 2.21 3.44 -17.84
N PHE A 121 2.96 4.38 -17.25
CA PHE A 121 4.32 4.15 -16.78
C PHE A 121 4.43 3.66 -15.33
N GLY A 122 3.32 3.53 -14.61
CA GLY A 122 3.30 3.11 -13.21
C GLY A 122 4.02 4.09 -12.29
N VAL A 123 3.88 5.40 -12.54
CA VAL A 123 4.48 6.47 -11.73
C VAL A 123 3.41 7.29 -11.02
N TYR A 124 3.82 7.97 -9.94
CA TYR A 124 2.90 8.69 -9.07
C TYR A 124 2.16 9.85 -9.78
N ALA A 125 0.97 10.18 -9.26
CA ALA A 125 0.18 11.31 -9.75
C ALA A 125 0.93 12.64 -9.58
N GLY A 126 1.17 13.34 -10.69
CA GLY A 126 1.93 14.59 -10.73
C GLY A 126 3.41 14.39 -11.03
N PHE A 127 3.87 13.17 -11.33
CA PHE A 127 5.25 12.90 -11.77
C PHE A 127 5.68 13.81 -12.92
N LEU A 128 4.84 14.05 -13.92
CA LEU A 128 5.22 14.92 -15.04
C LEU A 128 5.26 16.40 -14.64
N LEU A 129 4.33 16.84 -13.79
CA LEU A 129 4.06 18.26 -13.54
C LEU A 129 4.82 18.85 -12.34
N ALA A 130 5.29 18.01 -11.40
CA ALA A 130 5.95 18.45 -10.18
C ALA A 130 7.19 19.32 -10.47
N ASP A 131 7.49 20.30 -9.61
CA ASP A 131 8.81 20.95 -9.64
C ASP A 131 9.93 19.97 -9.25
N HIS A 132 11.17 20.28 -9.63
CA HIS A 132 12.30 19.38 -9.40
C HIS A 132 12.51 19.10 -7.91
N LYS A 133 12.34 20.11 -7.05
CA LYS A 133 12.49 19.96 -5.60
C LYS A 133 11.46 18.97 -5.03
N SER A 134 10.19 19.13 -5.38
CA SER A 134 9.10 18.27 -4.92
C SER A 134 9.22 16.85 -5.46
N ALA A 135 9.76 16.67 -6.66
CA ALA A 135 9.99 15.36 -7.24
C ALA A 135 11.12 14.62 -6.50
N VAL A 136 12.23 15.30 -6.21
CA VAL A 136 13.35 14.73 -5.42
C VAL A 136 12.94 14.45 -3.98
N GLU A 137 12.17 15.33 -3.34
CA GLU A 137 11.62 15.12 -2.01
C GLU A 137 10.83 13.81 -1.92
N ARG A 138 9.92 13.56 -2.86
CA ARG A 138 9.16 12.30 -2.91
C ARG A 138 10.07 11.09 -3.13
N ALA A 139 11.08 11.19 -4.00
CA ALA A 139 12.03 10.10 -4.21
C ALA A 139 12.81 9.75 -2.93
N LEU A 140 13.22 10.77 -2.15
CA LEU A 140 13.91 10.57 -0.88
C LEU A 140 13.00 9.91 0.16
N VAL A 141 11.73 10.32 0.25
CA VAL A 141 10.72 9.67 1.12
C VAL A 141 10.50 8.21 0.73
N LEU A 142 10.34 7.92 -0.56
CA LEU A 142 10.23 6.54 -1.05
C LEU A 142 11.50 5.73 -0.73
N SER A 143 12.68 6.32 -0.90
CA SER A 143 13.96 5.66 -0.61
C SER A 143 14.11 5.32 0.87
N ALA A 144 13.64 6.18 1.78
CA ALA A 144 13.58 5.89 3.21
C ALA A 144 12.57 4.79 3.58
N GLY A 145 11.50 4.63 2.78
CA GLY A 145 10.47 3.60 2.96
C GLY A 145 10.85 2.22 2.41
N THR A 146 11.77 2.13 1.44
CA THR A 146 12.31 0.84 0.92
C THR A 146 13.28 0.12 1.86
N ALA A 147 13.33 0.57 3.11
CA ALA A 147 14.08 -0.01 4.20
C ALA A 147 13.72 -1.46 4.44
N THR A 148 14.67 -2.35 4.20
CA THR A 148 14.47 -3.77 4.42
C THR A 148 15.07 -4.17 5.76
N GLY A 149 14.23 -4.21 6.80
CA GLY A 149 14.01 -5.48 7.52
C GLY A 149 13.03 -6.41 6.77
N GLY A 150 12.39 -5.88 5.72
CA GLY A 150 11.33 -6.44 4.91
C GLY A 150 11.65 -7.65 4.01
N ARG A 151 12.18 -8.75 4.56
CA ARG A 151 11.76 -10.05 4.00
C ARG A 151 10.32 -10.32 4.41
N ASP A 152 10.02 -10.13 5.69
CA ASP A 152 8.68 -10.36 6.25
C ASP A 152 7.66 -9.34 5.73
N ASP A 153 8.03 -8.06 5.59
CA ASP A 153 7.15 -7.03 5.01
C ASP A 153 6.81 -7.31 3.53
N LEU A 154 7.78 -7.77 2.74
CA LEU A 154 7.56 -8.10 1.34
C LEU A 154 6.75 -9.38 1.17
N GLU A 155 6.95 -10.39 2.03
CA GLU A 155 6.11 -11.60 2.05
C GLU A 155 4.68 -11.28 2.50
N HIS A 156 4.50 -10.38 3.48
CA HIS A 156 3.19 -9.91 3.91
C HIS A 156 2.47 -9.12 2.80
N LEU A 157 3.16 -8.17 2.15
CA LEU A 157 2.63 -7.48 0.98
C LEU A 157 2.35 -8.46 -0.17
N SER A 158 3.17 -9.50 -0.35
CA SER A 158 2.94 -10.55 -1.34
C SER A 158 1.65 -11.30 -1.04
N TYR A 159 1.43 -11.68 0.22
CA TYR A 159 0.21 -12.34 0.69
C TYR A 159 -1.05 -11.51 0.45
N LEU A 160 -0.98 -10.20 0.69
CA LEU A 160 -2.09 -9.26 0.55
C LEU A 160 -2.42 -8.90 -0.91
N THR A 161 -1.45 -8.94 -1.80
CA THR A 161 -1.60 -8.44 -3.18
C THR A 161 -1.54 -9.51 -4.26
N GLY A 162 -1.01 -10.69 -3.95
CA GLY A 162 -0.71 -11.74 -4.92
C GLY A 162 0.51 -11.44 -5.80
N ILE A 163 1.20 -10.33 -5.57
CA ILE A 163 2.40 -9.91 -6.32
C ILE A 163 3.63 -10.58 -5.70
N SER A 164 4.55 -11.08 -6.49
CA SER A 164 5.78 -11.69 -5.93
C SER A 164 6.64 -10.66 -5.20
N ALA A 165 7.34 -11.05 -4.13
CA ALA A 165 8.24 -10.14 -3.41
C ALA A 165 9.27 -9.40 -4.32
N PRO A 166 9.89 -10.05 -5.33
CA PRO A 166 10.72 -9.33 -6.31
C PRO A 166 9.95 -8.29 -7.13
N ALA A 167 8.73 -8.61 -7.57
CA ALA A 167 7.87 -7.69 -8.30
C ALA A 167 7.40 -6.52 -7.43
N ILE A 168 7.09 -6.75 -6.16
CA ILE A 168 6.77 -5.69 -5.20
C ILE A 168 7.95 -4.75 -5.05
N ARG A 169 9.15 -5.28 -4.86
CA ARG A 169 10.36 -4.46 -4.75
C ARG A 169 10.57 -3.60 -6.00
N LEU A 170 10.43 -4.20 -7.17
CA LEU A 170 10.50 -3.48 -8.44
C LEU A 170 9.42 -2.38 -8.54
N THR A 171 8.18 -2.66 -8.14
CA THR A 171 7.08 -1.67 -8.13
C THR A 171 7.32 -0.54 -7.13
N LEU A 172 7.83 -0.83 -5.93
CA LEU A 172 8.21 0.18 -4.93
C LEU A 172 9.41 1.03 -5.39
N ASP A 173 10.35 0.41 -6.11
CA ASP A 173 11.43 1.09 -6.83
C ASP A 173 10.92 1.84 -8.07
N GLY A 174 9.61 1.84 -8.30
CA GLY A 174 8.92 2.55 -9.36
C GLY A 174 8.92 1.82 -10.69
N SER A 175 9.55 0.65 -10.84
CA SER A 175 9.61 -0.18 -12.05
C SER A 175 8.64 -1.39 -11.99
N PRO A 176 7.32 -1.20 -11.98
CA PRO A 176 6.41 -2.35 -11.93
C PRO A 176 6.63 -3.27 -13.13
N PRO A 177 6.71 -4.60 -12.91
CA PRO A 177 6.75 -5.57 -13.99
C PRO A 177 5.51 -5.44 -14.88
N ARG A 178 5.69 -5.52 -16.20
CA ARG A 178 4.59 -5.47 -17.17
C ARG A 178 4.23 -6.87 -17.63
N VAL A 179 3.53 -7.59 -16.76
CA VAL A 179 3.03 -8.94 -17.05
C VAL A 179 1.72 -8.81 -17.85
N PRO A 180 1.52 -9.58 -18.94
CA PRO A 180 0.23 -9.58 -19.62
C PRO A 180 -0.90 -9.91 -18.64
N LEU A 181 -2.03 -9.19 -18.69
CA LEU A 181 -3.14 -9.34 -17.74
C LEU A 181 -3.56 -10.79 -17.52
N LYS A 182 -3.61 -11.60 -18.58
CA LYS A 182 -3.92 -13.04 -18.50
C LYS A 182 -2.97 -13.80 -17.58
N GLU A 183 -1.69 -13.50 -17.67
CA GLU A 183 -0.64 -14.12 -16.88
C GLU A 183 -0.66 -13.57 -15.44
N GLN A 184 -0.89 -12.26 -15.24
CA GLN A 184 -1.08 -11.67 -13.92
C GLN A 184 -2.26 -12.32 -13.17
N VAL A 185 -3.42 -12.40 -13.81
CA VAL A 185 -4.63 -12.98 -13.23
C VAL A 185 -4.41 -14.46 -12.88
N ARG A 186 -3.71 -15.21 -13.74
CA ARG A 186 -3.31 -16.60 -13.45
C ARG A 186 -2.37 -16.68 -12.25
N GLN A 187 -1.33 -15.84 -12.20
CA GLN A 187 -0.36 -15.81 -11.10
C GLN A 187 -1.04 -15.47 -9.78
N ARG A 188 -1.93 -14.49 -9.76
CA ARG A 188 -2.69 -14.10 -8.56
C ARG A 188 -3.69 -15.19 -8.14
N PHE A 189 -4.34 -15.86 -9.09
CA PHE A 189 -5.19 -17.00 -8.80
C PHE A 189 -4.41 -18.17 -8.18
N GLU A 190 -3.27 -18.55 -8.76
CA GLU A 190 -2.40 -19.59 -8.20
C GLU A 190 -1.79 -19.16 -6.85
N HIS A 191 -1.50 -17.87 -6.68
CA HIS A 191 -1.06 -17.32 -5.41
C HIS A 191 -2.12 -17.56 -4.32
N LEU A 192 -3.41 -17.23 -4.57
CA LEU A 192 -4.50 -17.49 -3.62
C LEU A 192 -4.58 -18.98 -3.25
N ARG A 193 -4.52 -19.86 -4.25
CA ARG A 193 -4.58 -21.32 -4.03
C ARG A 193 -3.43 -21.84 -3.17
N ARG A 194 -2.25 -21.23 -3.27
CA ARG A 194 -1.05 -21.60 -2.52
C ARG A 194 -1.03 -21.02 -1.11
N THR A 195 -1.45 -19.77 -0.93
CA THR A 195 -1.33 -19.06 0.36
C THR A 195 -2.55 -19.19 1.26
N ARG A 196 -3.68 -19.66 0.72
CA ARG A 196 -4.92 -19.91 1.46
C ARG A 196 -5.36 -21.36 1.22
N PRO A 197 -4.59 -22.35 1.74
CA PRO A 197 -4.97 -23.74 1.65
C PRO A 197 -6.16 -24.03 2.57
N ARG A 198 -6.74 -25.21 2.39
CA ARG A 198 -7.71 -25.79 3.33
C ARG A 198 -7.04 -26.12 4.65
N GLU A 199 -7.85 -26.49 5.64
CA GLU A 199 -7.37 -26.96 6.95
C GLU A 199 -6.45 -28.19 6.84
N ASP A 200 -6.63 -29.03 5.81
CA ASP A 200 -5.77 -30.19 5.51
C ASP A 200 -4.43 -29.82 4.84
N GLY A 201 -4.17 -28.52 4.66
CA GLY A 201 -2.96 -27.99 4.01
C GLY A 201 -2.95 -28.11 2.49
N GLN A 202 -3.97 -28.71 1.87
CA GLN A 202 -4.08 -28.85 0.43
C GLN A 202 -4.74 -27.63 -0.21
N ALA A 203 -4.39 -27.34 -1.46
CA ALA A 203 -5.05 -26.30 -2.24
C ALA A 203 -6.51 -26.69 -2.51
N HIS A 204 -7.41 -25.70 -2.49
CA HIS A 204 -8.81 -25.91 -2.88
C HIS A 204 -8.90 -26.44 -4.32
N SER A 205 -9.77 -27.42 -4.53
CA SER A 205 -10.04 -27.97 -5.86
C SER A 205 -10.79 -26.94 -6.71
N LEU A 206 -10.57 -26.95 -8.02
CA LEU A 206 -11.25 -26.03 -8.93
C LEU A 206 -12.77 -26.22 -8.89
N ALA A 207 -13.26 -27.45 -8.67
CA ALA A 207 -14.68 -27.73 -8.51
C ALA A 207 -15.26 -27.11 -7.22
N ALA A 208 -14.53 -27.17 -6.11
CA ALA A 208 -14.97 -26.55 -4.86
C ALA A 208 -15.05 -25.02 -4.97
N ILE A 209 -14.07 -24.40 -5.65
CA ILE A 209 -14.08 -22.96 -5.92
C ILE A 209 -15.27 -22.61 -6.83
N ALA A 210 -15.49 -23.35 -7.93
CA ALA A 210 -16.59 -23.10 -8.87
C ALA A 210 -17.97 -23.20 -8.19
N GLY A 211 -18.10 -24.16 -7.27
CA GLY A 211 -19.34 -24.41 -6.54
C GLY A 211 -19.79 -23.26 -5.65
N SER A 212 -18.91 -22.34 -5.25
CA SER A 212 -19.29 -21.20 -4.40
C SER A 212 -19.96 -20.04 -5.16
N PHE A 213 -20.03 -20.12 -6.50
CA PHE A 213 -20.68 -19.13 -7.35
C PHE A 213 -21.43 -19.75 -8.54
N ASP A 214 -21.89 -20.99 -8.36
CA ASP A 214 -22.75 -21.73 -9.31
C ASP A 214 -22.22 -21.75 -10.76
N ALA A 215 -20.90 -21.91 -10.90
CA ALA A 215 -20.22 -21.95 -12.20
C ALA A 215 -19.71 -23.35 -12.55
N SER A 216 -19.59 -23.62 -13.85
CA SER A 216 -18.90 -24.81 -14.32
C SER A 216 -17.37 -24.70 -14.08
N GLY A 217 -16.75 -25.78 -13.58
CA GLY A 217 -15.31 -25.82 -13.30
C GLY A 217 -14.39 -25.67 -14.54
N GLN A 218 -14.97 -25.62 -15.74
CA GLN A 218 -14.24 -25.48 -16.99
C GLN A 218 -13.59 -24.09 -17.13
N SER A 219 -14.25 -23.02 -16.66
CA SER A 219 -13.67 -21.66 -16.67
C SER A 219 -12.42 -21.57 -15.80
N LEU A 220 -12.46 -22.17 -14.60
CA LEU A 220 -11.33 -22.23 -13.68
C LEU A 220 -10.21 -23.14 -14.19
N THR A 221 -10.54 -24.24 -14.85
CA THR A 221 -9.53 -25.10 -15.51
C THR A 221 -8.75 -24.33 -16.57
N ARG A 222 -9.46 -23.56 -17.42
CA ARG A 222 -8.83 -22.70 -18.43
C ARG A 222 -8.01 -21.58 -17.79
N LEU A 223 -8.47 -20.98 -16.70
CA LEU A 223 -7.71 -19.98 -15.96
C LEU A 223 -6.41 -20.58 -15.39
N ALA A 224 -6.48 -21.71 -14.69
CA ALA A 224 -5.32 -22.39 -14.12
C ALA A 224 -4.26 -22.75 -15.17
N ARG A 225 -4.70 -23.14 -16.38
CA ARG A 225 -3.82 -23.43 -17.53
C ARG A 225 -3.32 -22.18 -18.26
N GLY A 226 -3.76 -20.98 -17.88
CA GLY A 226 -3.42 -19.75 -18.58
C GLY A 226 -4.03 -19.66 -19.99
N GLU A 227 -5.13 -20.36 -20.24
CA GLU A 227 -5.83 -20.44 -21.53
C GLU A 227 -6.94 -19.39 -21.67
N GLY A 228 -7.40 -18.78 -20.58
CA GLY A 228 -8.41 -17.71 -20.60
C GLY A 228 -8.41 -16.82 -19.36
N LEU A 229 -9.12 -15.71 -19.45
CA LEU A 229 -9.47 -14.86 -18.30
C LEU A 229 -10.80 -15.34 -17.69
N PRO A 230 -11.01 -15.20 -16.37
CA PRO A 230 -12.32 -15.37 -15.79
C PRO A 230 -13.23 -14.24 -16.30
N ASN A 231 -14.52 -14.52 -16.49
CA ASN A 231 -15.50 -13.45 -16.63
C ASN A 231 -15.67 -12.72 -15.28
N LEU A 232 -16.34 -11.55 -15.28
CA LEU A 232 -16.48 -10.73 -14.07
C LEU A 232 -17.17 -11.47 -12.92
N ALA A 233 -18.19 -12.28 -13.22
CA ALA A 233 -18.90 -13.07 -12.21
C ALA A 233 -17.97 -14.12 -11.57
N ALA A 234 -17.16 -14.82 -12.38
CA ALA A 234 -16.18 -15.78 -11.90
C ALA A 234 -15.05 -15.10 -11.11
N ALA A 235 -14.56 -13.93 -11.55
CA ALA A 235 -13.55 -13.16 -10.82
C ALA A 235 -14.08 -12.73 -9.43
N ALA A 236 -15.30 -12.21 -9.36
CA ALA A 236 -15.94 -11.86 -8.10
C ALA A 236 -16.18 -13.08 -7.20
N GLY A 237 -16.61 -14.20 -7.80
CA GLY A 237 -16.81 -15.47 -7.10
C GLY A 237 -15.53 -16.02 -6.46
N ILE A 238 -14.41 -16.00 -7.20
CA ILE A 238 -13.08 -16.39 -6.70
C ILE A 238 -12.66 -15.48 -5.55
N GLN A 239 -12.78 -14.17 -5.71
CA GLN A 239 -12.35 -13.20 -4.69
C GLN A 239 -13.16 -13.37 -3.40
N ARG A 240 -14.48 -13.55 -3.50
CA ARG A 240 -15.35 -13.82 -2.36
C ARG A 240 -15.03 -15.16 -1.70
N PHE A 241 -14.76 -16.21 -2.48
CA PHE A 241 -14.38 -17.52 -1.94
C PHE A 241 -13.13 -17.45 -1.06
N TYR A 242 -12.13 -16.66 -1.48
CA TYR A 242 -10.88 -16.48 -0.74
C TYR A 242 -10.90 -15.32 0.26
N GLY A 243 -12.02 -14.62 0.41
CA GLY A 243 -12.14 -13.47 1.30
C GLY A 243 -11.19 -12.32 0.97
N VAL A 244 -10.91 -12.09 -0.31
CA VAL A 244 -10.06 -10.97 -0.77
C VAL A 244 -10.87 -9.86 -1.40
N GLU A 245 -10.31 -8.65 -1.39
CA GLU A 245 -10.95 -7.44 -1.90
C GLU A 245 -11.38 -7.50 -3.37
N GLY A 246 -12.41 -6.74 -3.68
CA GLY A 246 -12.92 -6.57 -5.03
C GLY A 246 -11.85 -5.96 -5.94
N GLY A 247 -11.41 -6.72 -6.94
CA GLY A 247 -10.40 -6.28 -7.90
C GLY A 247 -9.02 -6.92 -7.69
N PHE A 248 -8.81 -7.71 -6.63
CA PHE A 248 -7.55 -8.42 -6.37
C PHE A 248 -6.97 -9.11 -7.61
N LEU A 249 -7.78 -9.77 -8.43
CA LEU A 249 -7.29 -10.47 -9.62
C LEU A 249 -6.85 -9.52 -10.75
N LEU A 250 -7.52 -8.38 -10.89
CA LEU A 250 -7.46 -7.50 -12.06
C LEU A 250 -6.67 -6.21 -11.83
N ALA A 251 -6.51 -5.79 -10.57
CA ALA A 251 -5.86 -4.54 -10.20
C ALA A 251 -4.41 -4.51 -10.70
N GLU A 252 -3.95 -3.35 -11.18
CA GLU A 252 -2.54 -3.17 -11.53
C GLU A 252 -1.64 -3.30 -10.29
N ASP A 253 -0.38 -3.70 -10.47
CA ASP A 253 0.53 -3.94 -9.34
C ASP A 253 0.66 -2.72 -8.41
N THR A 254 0.69 -1.51 -8.97
CA THR A 254 0.74 -0.26 -8.20
C THR A 254 -0.54 0.00 -7.41
N GLU A 255 -1.70 -0.37 -7.96
CA GLU A 255 -3.00 -0.18 -7.32
C GLU A 255 -3.18 -1.17 -6.17
N ALA A 256 -2.88 -2.45 -6.42
CA ALA A 256 -2.90 -3.49 -5.40
C ALA A 256 -1.95 -3.17 -4.24
N LEU A 257 -0.74 -2.68 -4.52
CA LEU A 257 0.20 -2.23 -3.49
C LEU A 257 -0.29 -1.01 -2.72
N ALA A 258 -0.86 -0.02 -3.39
CA ALA A 258 -1.43 1.15 -2.73
C ALA A 258 -2.58 0.78 -1.78
N GLY A 259 -3.46 -0.13 -2.21
CA GLY A 259 -4.55 -0.65 -1.38
C GLY A 259 -4.03 -1.38 -0.15
N ALA A 260 -3.08 -2.32 -0.33
CA ALA A 260 -2.47 -3.05 0.78
C ALA A 260 -1.76 -2.12 1.78
N LEU A 261 -0.97 -1.16 1.30
CA LEU A 261 -0.28 -0.20 2.16
C LEU A 261 -1.25 0.72 2.92
N THR A 262 -2.37 1.10 2.30
CA THR A 262 -3.43 1.88 2.96
C THR A 262 -4.09 1.08 4.08
N GLY A 263 -4.38 -0.20 3.85
CA GLY A 263 -4.92 -1.10 4.87
C GLY A 263 -3.98 -1.24 6.07
N ILE A 264 -2.70 -1.51 5.80
CA ILE A 264 -1.65 -1.58 6.83
C ILE A 264 -1.55 -0.26 7.61
N ALA A 265 -1.57 0.88 6.92
CA ALA A 265 -1.52 2.18 7.58
C ALA A 265 -2.71 2.38 8.53
N HIS A 266 -3.93 2.02 8.09
CA HIS A 266 -5.13 2.13 8.91
C HIS A 266 -5.12 1.21 10.14
N GLU A 267 -4.60 -0.01 9.99
CA GLU A 267 -4.41 -0.94 11.11
C GLU A 267 -3.42 -0.38 12.15
N LEU A 268 -2.30 0.18 11.69
CA LEU A 268 -1.31 0.81 12.57
C LEU A 268 -1.87 2.05 13.28
N GLU A 269 -2.58 2.93 12.57
CA GLU A 269 -3.25 4.09 13.15
C GLU A 269 -4.31 3.67 14.18
N SER A 270 -5.05 2.60 13.90
CA SER A 270 -6.05 2.06 14.83
C SER A 270 -5.41 1.47 16.08
N ALA A 271 -4.32 0.71 15.93
CA ALA A 271 -3.57 0.15 17.05
C ALA A 271 -2.92 1.25 17.90
N GLU A 272 -2.40 2.31 17.27
CA GLU A 272 -1.85 3.48 17.97
C GLU A 272 -2.95 4.23 18.73
N ALA A 273 -4.12 4.46 18.13
CA ALA A 273 -5.26 5.08 18.80
C ALA A 273 -5.79 4.24 19.99
N GLU A 274 -5.73 2.91 19.88
CA GLU A 274 -6.08 1.98 20.96
C GLU A 274 -5.01 1.96 22.07
N HIS A 275 -3.74 2.17 21.72
CA HIS A 275 -2.65 2.33 22.67
C HIS A 275 -2.70 3.69 23.40
N GLU A 276 -3.02 4.77 22.69
CA GLU A 276 -3.18 6.12 23.26
C GLU A 276 -4.42 6.22 24.16
N ASN A 277 -5.46 5.40 23.91
CA ASN A 277 -6.67 5.40 24.72
C ASN A 277 -7.14 3.96 25.04
N PRO A 278 -6.54 3.32 26.05
CA PRO A 278 -6.89 1.95 26.45
C PRO A 278 -8.37 1.81 26.88
N MET A 279 -8.99 2.91 27.33
CA MET A 279 -10.42 2.94 27.64
C MET A 279 -11.28 2.77 26.38
N LEU A 280 -10.90 3.39 25.26
CA LEU A 280 -11.61 3.23 23.97
C LEU A 280 -11.45 1.81 23.40
N ALA A 281 -10.29 1.18 23.59
CA ALA A 281 -10.06 -0.20 23.19
C ALA A 281 -10.98 -1.17 23.96
N VAL A 282 -11.06 -1.03 25.29
CA VAL A 282 -11.98 -1.80 26.14
C VAL A 282 -13.45 -1.55 25.74
N MET A 283 -13.80 -0.30 25.40
CA MET A 283 -15.16 0.05 24.97
C MET A 283 -15.58 -0.60 23.66
N ARG A 284 -14.65 -0.79 22.71
CA ARG A 284 -14.91 -1.47 21.43
C ARG A 284 -14.95 -2.99 21.58
N ALA A 285 -14.07 -3.57 22.40
CA ALA A 285 -13.96 -5.01 22.57
C ALA A 285 -15.15 -5.65 23.31
N HIS A 286 -15.78 -4.91 24.24
CA HIS A 286 -16.75 -5.49 25.18
C HIS A 286 -18.18 -4.93 25.08
N ASP A 287 -18.51 -4.17 24.03
CA ASP A 287 -19.82 -3.50 23.82
C ASP A 287 -20.41 -2.83 25.08
N VAL A 288 -19.55 -2.16 25.87
CA VAL A 288 -19.95 -1.52 27.14
C VAL A 288 -20.65 -0.17 26.93
N ARG A 289 -20.89 0.25 25.67
CA ARG A 289 -21.54 1.52 25.33
C ARG A 289 -22.89 1.70 26.04
N SER A 290 -23.72 0.66 26.06
CA SER A 290 -25.05 0.74 26.70
C SER A 290 -24.95 0.95 28.22
N ILE A 291 -23.88 0.45 28.86
CA ILE A 291 -23.63 0.58 30.29
C ILE A 291 -23.14 2.00 30.59
N VAL A 292 -22.16 2.50 29.83
CA VAL A 292 -21.60 3.85 29.99
C VAL A 292 -22.67 4.93 29.79
N THR A 293 -23.52 4.81 28.76
CA THR A 293 -24.61 5.77 28.50
C THR A 293 -25.63 5.83 29.66
N ARG A 294 -25.90 4.69 30.32
CA ARG A 294 -26.82 4.63 31.47
C ARG A 294 -26.15 5.11 32.76
N ALA A 295 -24.88 4.75 32.96
CA ALA A 295 -24.08 5.20 34.10
C ALA A 295 -23.97 6.72 34.14
N GLY A 296 -23.87 7.40 32.99
CA GLY A 296 -23.84 8.87 32.91
C GLY A 296 -25.09 9.59 33.43
N ARG A 297 -26.17 8.87 33.74
CA ARG A 297 -27.41 9.41 34.33
C ARG A 297 -27.48 9.25 35.85
N LEU A 298 -26.52 8.55 36.46
CA LEU A 298 -26.51 8.28 37.89
C LEU A 298 -25.91 9.46 38.67
N SER A 299 -26.28 9.55 39.95
CA SER A 299 -25.63 10.45 40.90
C SER A 299 -24.25 9.91 41.32
N PRO A 300 -23.38 10.71 41.94
CA PRO A 300 -22.08 10.23 42.43
C PRO A 300 -22.17 9.02 43.39
N ARG A 301 -23.23 8.94 44.21
CA ARG A 301 -23.50 7.76 45.05
C ARG A 301 -23.92 6.55 44.21
N GLY A 302 -24.68 6.77 43.14
CA GLY A 302 -25.03 5.74 42.17
C GLY A 302 -23.82 5.20 41.40
N TRP A 303 -22.84 6.05 41.09
CA TRP A 303 -21.56 5.61 40.50
C TRP A 303 -20.79 4.69 41.43
N LYS A 304 -20.70 5.03 42.73
CA LYS A 304 -20.04 4.18 43.72
C LYS A 304 -20.73 2.81 43.83
N SER A 305 -22.06 2.79 43.93
CA SER A 305 -22.82 1.54 43.99
C SER A 305 -22.70 0.69 42.71
N LEU A 306 -22.56 1.31 41.53
CA LEU A 306 -22.34 0.59 40.28
C LEU A 306 -20.92 -0.01 40.22
N ALA A 307 -19.91 0.72 40.70
CA ALA A 307 -18.54 0.22 40.79
C ALA A 307 -18.44 -0.98 41.75
N ASP A 308 -18.98 -0.84 42.96
CA ASP A 308 -18.97 -1.93 43.96
C ASP A 308 -19.67 -3.19 43.42
N HIS A 309 -20.76 -3.03 42.65
CA HIS A 309 -21.46 -4.16 42.03
C HIS A 309 -20.69 -4.82 40.88
N LEU A 310 -19.93 -4.04 40.10
CA LEU A 310 -19.04 -4.58 39.06
C LEU A 310 -17.89 -5.38 39.69
N ASP A 311 -17.34 -4.91 40.81
CA ASP A 311 -16.30 -5.62 41.55
C ASP A 311 -16.82 -6.97 42.08
N ASP A 312 -18.04 -7.00 42.63
CA ASP A 312 -18.71 -8.24 43.06
C ASP A 312 -18.91 -9.22 41.90
N LEU A 313 -19.31 -8.73 40.72
CA LEU A 313 -19.49 -9.57 39.52
C LEU A 313 -18.17 -10.14 39.03
N LEU A 314 -17.12 -9.31 38.95
CA LEU A 314 -15.79 -9.74 38.55
C LEU A 314 -15.17 -10.75 39.54
N ALA A 315 -15.43 -10.60 40.84
CA ALA A 315 -15.02 -11.56 41.85
C ALA A 315 -15.73 -12.91 41.70
N ARG A 316 -17.02 -12.91 41.34
CA ARG A 316 -17.79 -14.15 41.07
C ARG A 316 -17.33 -14.87 39.81
N GLU A 317 -16.89 -14.12 38.80
CA GLU A 317 -16.34 -14.67 37.55
C GLU A 317 -14.85 -15.08 37.69
N GLY A 318 -14.25 -14.89 38.86
CA GLY A 318 -12.86 -15.29 39.14
C GLY A 318 -11.82 -14.33 38.56
N HIS A 319 -12.24 -13.16 38.09
CA HIS A 319 -11.37 -12.12 37.55
C HIS A 319 -10.80 -11.17 38.62
N LEU A 320 -11.36 -11.20 39.84
CA LEU A 320 -10.78 -10.58 41.03
C LEU A 320 -10.57 -11.66 42.10
N GLY A 321 -9.37 -11.66 42.70
CA GLY A 321 -9.07 -12.51 43.85
C GLY A 321 -10.04 -12.17 44.98
N ARG A 322 -10.67 -13.20 45.57
CA ARG A 322 -11.58 -13.06 46.70
C ARG A 322 -10.91 -12.17 47.77
N PRO A 323 -11.54 -11.08 48.23
CA PRO A 323 -11.05 -10.40 49.42
C PRO A 323 -11.00 -11.45 50.53
N ALA A 324 -9.89 -11.51 51.24
CA ALA A 324 -9.74 -12.38 52.39
C ALA A 324 -10.84 -12.03 53.39
N GLU A 325 -11.87 -12.89 53.47
CA GLU A 325 -12.74 -12.96 54.64
C GLU A 325 -11.84 -13.33 55.81
N GLY A 326 -11.50 -12.33 56.61
CA GLY A 326 -11.00 -12.56 57.96
C GLY A 326 -12.14 -13.08 58.82
N ASP A 327 -12.38 -14.39 58.75
CA ASP A 327 -12.73 -15.18 59.94
C ASP A 327 -11.58 -14.96 60.95
N GLY A 328 -11.74 -14.69 62.24
CA GLY A 328 -12.87 -14.74 63.16
C GLY A 328 -12.24 -15.13 64.50
N GLU A 329 -12.55 -14.42 65.59
CA GLU A 329 -12.58 -14.97 66.96
C GLU A 329 -13.08 -13.93 67.95
N GLY A 330 -14.33 -14.10 68.38
CA GLY A 330 -14.82 -13.62 69.67
C GLY A 330 -14.87 -14.78 70.66
N GLN A 331 -14.59 -14.44 71.93
CA GLN A 331 -14.86 -15.18 73.19
C GLN A 331 -14.00 -16.45 73.47
N ALA A 332 -13.51 -16.76 74.68
CA ALA A 332 -13.71 -16.30 76.08
C ALA A 332 -12.54 -16.89 76.95
N PRO A 333 -12.43 -16.69 78.29
CA PRO A 333 -13.51 -16.81 79.30
C PRO A 333 -13.90 -15.52 80.01
#